data_AF-A0A9E3SM84-F1
#
_entry.id   AF-A0A9E3SM84-F1
#
_cell.length_a   1.000
_cell.length_b   1.000
_cell.length_c   1.000
_cell.angle_alpha   90.00
_cell.angle_beta   90.00
_cell.angle_gamma   90.00
#
_symmetry.space_group_name_H-M   'P 1'
#
loop_
_entity.id
_entity.type
_entity.pdbx_description
1 polymer ?
#
loop_
_entity_poly.entity_id
_entity_poly.type
_entity_poly.pdbx_seq_one_letter_code
_entity_poly.pdbx_strand_id
1 'polypeptide(L)'
;MKKILIAFIVILAFQTGCTKLDTELYDKVLPEDYTADPVLKMSPIYAPMREFLDNGGWWFAQELTADAMCPPTRANDWDDGGKWRVLHTHEWDNETETVNSMWSRYYAGAVEANKFIEEMEAFPPADEISLGIA
;
A
#
# COMPACT_ATOMS: atom_id res chain seq x y z
N MET A 1 7.87 21.38 60.40
CA MET A 1 8.72 22.01 59.37
C MET A 1 9.34 20.98 58.41
N LYS A 2 10.09 19.97 58.87
CA LYS A 2 10.72 18.94 58.00
C LYS A 2 9.73 18.16 57.10
N LYS A 3 8.56 17.79 57.62
CA LYS A 3 7.50 17.08 56.85
C LYS A 3 6.84 17.94 55.76
N ILE A 4 6.73 19.25 56.01
CA ILE A 4 6.19 20.23 55.05
C ILE A 4 7.21 20.46 53.93
N LEU A 5 8.50 20.52 54.26
CA LEU A 5 9.59 20.62 53.28
C LEU A 5 9.63 19.41 52.33
N ILE A 6 9.46 18.20 52.87
CA ILE A 6 9.44 16.97 52.06
C ILE A 6 8.24 16.95 51.12
N ALA A 7 7.05 17.34 51.59
CA ALA A 7 5.86 17.43 50.74
C ALA A 7 6.04 18.44 49.59
N PHE A 8 6.70 19.56 49.86
CA PHE A 8 6.97 20.59 48.84
C PHE A 8 7.96 20.11 47.75
N ILE A 9 8.99 19.35 48.15
CA ILE A 9 9.97 18.77 47.22
C ILE A 9 9.31 17.72 46.31
N VAL A 10 8.41 16.90 46.86
CA VAL A 10 7.67 15.90 46.08
C VAL A 10 6.76 16.59 45.06
N ILE A 11 6.07 17.68 45.42
CA ILE A 11 5.20 18.43 44.50
C ILE A 11 6.00 19.09 43.37
N LEU A 12 7.20 19.61 43.65
CA LEU A 12 8.08 20.17 42.62
C LEU A 12 8.55 19.10 41.61
N ALA A 13 8.78 17.86 42.07
CA ALA A 13 9.24 16.76 41.22
C ALA A 13 8.18 16.28 40.22
N PHE A 14 6.88 16.54 40.45
CA PHE A 14 5.81 16.18 39.52
C PHE A 14 5.61 17.19 38.37
N GLN A 15 6.28 18.35 38.39
CA GLN A 15 6.14 19.36 37.33
C GLN A 15 7.10 19.18 36.14
N THR A 16 8.03 18.21 36.18
CA THR A 16 8.99 17.96 35.09
C THR A 16 8.46 17.02 34.01
N GLY A 17 7.19 16.62 34.05
CA GLY A 17 6.59 15.63 33.13
C GLY A 17 5.99 16.19 31.84
N CYS A 18 5.77 17.51 31.73
CA CYS A 18 5.27 18.12 30.49
C CYS A 18 6.43 18.43 29.52
N THR A 19 7.06 17.40 28.99
CA THR A 19 7.93 17.56 27.81
C THR A 19 7.05 17.59 26.56
N LYS A 20 7.16 18.63 25.73
CA LYS A 20 6.56 18.60 24.40
C LYS A 20 7.24 17.49 23.61
N LEU A 21 6.46 16.50 23.20
CA LEU A 21 6.93 15.41 22.37
C LEU A 21 6.76 15.85 20.91
N ASP A 22 7.72 16.64 20.43
CA ASP A 22 7.80 17.01 19.03
C ASP A 22 8.51 15.85 18.30
N THR A 23 7.75 14.83 17.88
CA THR A 23 8.27 13.71 17.09
C THR A 23 8.46 14.15 15.64
N GLU A 24 9.71 14.34 15.22
CA GLU A 24 10.04 14.34 13.79
C GLU A 24 9.84 12.92 13.25
N LEU A 25 8.78 12.73 12.46
CA LEU A 25 8.46 11.47 11.79
C LEU A 25 9.24 11.39 10.48
N TYR A 26 10.36 10.66 10.47
CA TYR A 26 11.19 10.51 9.26
C TYR A 26 10.63 9.48 8.27
N ASP A 27 9.75 8.58 8.73
CA ASP A 27 9.18 7.48 7.95
C ASP A 27 7.76 7.77 7.44
N LYS A 28 7.13 8.86 7.91
CA LYS A 28 5.75 9.21 7.58
C LYS A 28 5.60 10.71 7.37
N VAL A 29 5.00 11.08 6.24
CA VAL A 29 4.62 12.46 5.97
C VAL A 29 3.27 12.73 6.62
N LEU A 30 3.19 13.75 7.48
CA LEU A 30 1.94 14.16 8.10
C LEU A 30 1.00 14.78 7.05
N PRO A 31 -0.32 14.63 7.18
CA PRO A 31 -1.28 15.17 6.20
C PRO A 31 -1.17 16.69 5.98
N GLU A 32 -0.70 17.41 7.00
CA GLU A 32 -0.51 18.86 7.02
C GLU A 32 0.81 19.33 6.39
N ASP A 33 1.84 18.47 6.38
CA ASP A 33 3.13 18.72 5.68
C ASP A 33 3.12 18.19 4.24
N TYR A 34 2.01 17.59 3.82
CA TYR A 34 1.78 17.03 2.49
C TYR A 34 1.60 18.16 1.45
N THR A 35 2.70 18.85 1.12
CA THR A 35 2.80 19.77 -0.02
C THR A 35 2.99 19.05 -1.36
N ALA A 36 2.78 17.74 -1.38
CA ALA A 36 3.01 16.92 -2.55
C ALA A 36 2.02 17.31 -3.65
N ASP A 37 2.59 17.71 -4.79
CA ASP A 37 1.93 17.81 -6.09
C ASP A 37 0.78 16.79 -6.18
N PRO A 38 -0.46 17.20 -6.54
CA PRO A 38 -1.58 16.28 -6.70
C PRO A 38 -1.24 15.08 -7.60
N VAL A 39 -0.24 15.21 -8.48
CA VAL A 39 0.32 14.11 -9.26
C VAL A 39 1.00 13.05 -8.39
N LEU A 40 1.74 13.43 -7.35
CA LEU A 40 2.41 12.47 -6.45
C LEU A 40 1.40 11.69 -5.58
N LYS A 41 0.23 12.27 -5.30
CA LYS A 41 -0.85 11.58 -4.58
C LYS A 41 -1.44 10.39 -5.36
N MET A 42 -1.27 10.33 -6.68
CA MET A 42 -1.70 9.18 -7.48
C MET A 42 -0.73 7.99 -7.38
N SER A 43 0.48 8.18 -6.84
CA SER A 43 1.53 7.15 -6.79
C SER A 43 1.09 5.82 -6.15
N PRO A 44 0.33 5.82 -5.03
CA PRO A 44 -0.17 4.58 -4.42
C PRO A 44 -1.03 3.72 -5.34
N ILE A 45 -1.75 4.33 -6.30
CA ILE A 45 -2.59 3.61 -7.29
C ILE A 45 -1.73 2.66 -8.14
N TYR A 46 -0.51 3.08 -8.47
CA TYR A 46 0.40 2.32 -9.33
C TYR A 46 1.26 1.31 -8.56
N ALA A 47 1.39 1.45 -7.24
CA ALA A 47 2.16 0.53 -6.41
C ALA A 47 1.73 -0.95 -6.57
N PRO A 48 0.43 -1.32 -6.51
CA PRO A 48 -0.01 -2.70 -6.68
C PRO A 48 0.19 -3.24 -8.10
N MET A 49 0.33 -2.38 -9.12
CA MET A 49 0.53 -2.83 -10.50
C MET A 49 1.90 -3.47 -10.75
N ARG A 50 2.90 -3.20 -9.89
CA ARG A 50 4.27 -3.75 -10.05
C ARG A 50 4.28 -5.28 -10.00
N GLU A 51 3.36 -5.85 -9.21
CA GLU A 51 3.27 -7.29 -9.00
C GLU A 51 2.51 -8.00 -10.12
N PHE A 52 1.96 -7.31 -11.13
CA PHE A 52 1.20 -7.97 -12.21
C PHE A 52 2.06 -8.84 -13.13
N LEU A 53 3.36 -8.59 -13.18
CA LEU A 53 4.31 -9.32 -14.03
C LEU A 53 4.94 -10.53 -13.35
N ASP A 54 4.82 -10.65 -12.02
CA ASP A 54 5.45 -11.72 -11.25
C ASP A 54 4.46 -12.84 -10.86
N ASN A 55 5.01 -13.97 -10.42
CA ASN A 55 4.39 -15.24 -10.08
C ASN A 55 2.93 -15.11 -9.61
N GLY A 56 2.01 -15.73 -10.37
CA GLY A 56 0.57 -15.70 -10.09
C GLY A 56 -0.14 -14.37 -10.41
N GLY A 57 0.56 -13.43 -11.03
CA GLY A 57 0.01 -12.16 -11.52
C GLY A 57 -0.70 -12.28 -12.85
N TRP A 58 -1.18 -11.14 -13.33
CA TRP A 58 -1.89 -11.03 -14.60
C TRP A 58 -1.12 -11.62 -15.78
N TRP A 59 0.18 -11.36 -15.89
CA TRP A 59 0.98 -11.84 -17.02
C TRP A 59 0.99 -13.37 -17.12
N PHE A 60 1.21 -14.07 -16.00
CA PHE A 60 1.19 -15.54 -15.97
C PHE A 60 -0.18 -16.12 -16.35
N ALA A 61 -1.27 -15.48 -15.89
CA ALA A 61 -2.61 -15.91 -16.24
C ALA A 61 -2.89 -15.79 -17.75
N GLN A 62 -2.39 -14.73 -18.39
CA GLN A 62 -2.59 -14.49 -19.82
C GLN A 62 -1.68 -15.35 -20.71
N GLU A 63 -0.42 -15.52 -20.34
CA GLU A 63 0.56 -16.17 -21.22
C GLU A 63 0.60 -17.69 -21.06
N LEU A 64 0.41 -18.21 -19.84
CA LEU A 64 0.45 -19.67 -19.62
C LEU A 64 -0.80 -20.40 -20.11
N THR A 65 -1.92 -19.69 -20.20
CA THR A 65 -3.16 -20.19 -20.80
C THR A 65 -3.13 -20.07 -22.33
N ALA A 66 -2.23 -19.28 -22.89
CA ALA A 66 -2.04 -19.12 -24.32
C ALA A 66 -1.12 -20.20 -24.93
N ASP A 67 -0.83 -20.07 -26.22
CA ASP A 67 -0.01 -20.99 -27.01
C ASP A 67 1.43 -20.51 -27.21
N ALA A 68 1.77 -19.30 -26.74
CA ALA A 68 3.09 -18.69 -26.95
C ALA A 68 4.17 -19.23 -26.00
N MET A 69 3.80 -19.73 -24.82
CA MET A 69 4.75 -20.25 -23.83
C MET A 69 4.17 -21.41 -23.02
N CYS A 70 5.07 -22.27 -22.55
CA CYS A 70 4.74 -23.38 -21.66
C CYS A 70 5.90 -23.55 -20.67
N PRO A 71 5.64 -23.57 -19.35
CA PRO A 71 6.68 -23.75 -18.34
C PRO A 71 6.92 -25.26 -18.14
N PRO A 72 8.07 -25.81 -18.57
CA PRO A 72 8.32 -27.24 -18.42
C PRO A 72 8.70 -27.56 -16.97
N THR A 73 8.15 -28.63 -16.43
CA THR A 73 8.65 -29.23 -15.18
C THR A 73 10.07 -29.74 -15.40
N ARG A 74 11.02 -29.27 -14.57
CA ARG A 74 12.45 -29.58 -14.66
C ARG A 74 12.93 -30.24 -13.38
N ALA A 75 12.89 -31.56 -13.33
CA ALA A 75 13.14 -32.34 -12.11
C ALA A 75 12.25 -31.83 -10.95
N ASN A 76 12.84 -31.25 -9.91
CA ASN A 76 12.10 -30.71 -8.77
C ASN A 76 11.63 -29.25 -8.98
N ASP A 77 12.08 -28.60 -10.05
CA ASP A 77 11.77 -27.20 -10.33
C ASP A 77 10.56 -27.10 -11.28
N TRP A 78 9.75 -26.06 -11.12
CA TRP A 78 8.57 -25.75 -11.97
C TRP A 78 7.43 -26.77 -11.98
N ASP A 79 7.38 -27.78 -11.10
CA ASP A 79 6.12 -28.52 -10.91
C ASP A 79 5.14 -27.70 -10.07
N ASP A 80 5.62 -27.09 -8.97
CA ASP A 80 4.84 -26.24 -8.06
C ASP A 80 3.45 -26.79 -7.72
N GLY A 81 3.36 -28.10 -7.47
CA GLY A 81 2.11 -28.78 -7.17
C GLY A 81 1.14 -28.87 -8.36
N GLY A 82 1.65 -28.76 -9.59
CA GLY A 82 0.87 -28.76 -10.83
C GLY A 82 0.22 -27.42 -11.18
N LYS A 83 0.47 -26.34 -10.42
CA LYS A 83 -0.26 -25.07 -10.60
C LYS A 83 -0.17 -24.50 -12.02
N TRP A 84 0.99 -24.64 -12.67
CA TRP A 84 1.19 -24.17 -14.04
C TRP A 84 0.47 -25.04 -15.07
N ARG A 85 0.39 -26.35 -14.80
CA ARG A 85 -0.31 -27.31 -15.64
C ARG A 85 -1.80 -27.01 -15.65
N VAL A 86 -2.38 -26.80 -14.47
CA VAL A 86 -3.80 -26.44 -14.29
C VAL A 86 -4.17 -25.16 -15.05
N LEU A 87 -3.28 -24.16 -15.05
CA LEU A 87 -3.46 -22.98 -15.89
C LEU A 87 -3.44 -23.32 -17.38
N HIS A 88 -2.42 -24.03 -17.85
CA HIS A 88 -2.25 -24.39 -19.25
C HIS A 88 -3.39 -25.27 -19.79
N THR A 89 -3.89 -26.21 -18.98
CA THR A 89 -4.99 -27.10 -19.33
C THR A 89 -6.38 -26.47 -19.15
N HIS A 90 -6.45 -25.22 -18.68
CA HIS A 90 -7.71 -24.52 -18.39
C HIS A 90 -8.61 -25.27 -17.38
N GLU A 91 -8.00 -25.95 -16.42
CA GLU A 91 -8.68 -26.71 -15.35
C GLU A 91 -8.71 -25.94 -14.03
N TRP A 92 -8.42 -24.64 -14.06
CA TRP A 92 -8.43 -23.77 -12.89
C TRP A 92 -9.83 -23.51 -12.36
N ASP A 93 -9.90 -23.23 -11.06
CA ASP A 93 -11.11 -22.96 -10.30
C ASP A 93 -10.94 -21.71 -9.41
N ASN A 94 -11.89 -21.48 -8.51
CA ASN A 94 -11.84 -20.37 -7.57
C ASN A 94 -10.84 -20.58 -6.41
N GLU A 95 -10.20 -21.73 -6.30
CA GLU A 95 -9.15 -22.00 -5.29
C GLU A 95 -7.74 -21.88 -5.87
N THR A 96 -7.62 -21.81 -7.20
CA THR A 96 -6.34 -21.67 -7.89
C THR A 96 -5.61 -20.38 -7.48
N GLU A 97 -4.34 -20.52 -7.05
CA GLU A 97 -3.52 -19.43 -6.51
C GLU A 97 -3.47 -18.20 -7.41
N THR A 98 -3.22 -18.41 -8.70
CA THR A 98 -3.11 -17.34 -9.70
C THR A 98 -4.42 -16.55 -9.87
N VAL A 99 -5.57 -17.24 -9.82
CA VAL A 99 -6.89 -16.59 -9.93
C VAL A 99 -7.12 -15.68 -8.73
N ASN A 100 -6.90 -16.21 -7.52
CA ASN A 100 -7.06 -15.45 -6.28
C ASN A 100 -6.07 -14.29 -6.17
N SER A 101 -4.80 -14.52 -6.49
CA SER A 101 -3.74 -13.50 -6.42
C SER A 101 -4.02 -12.35 -7.37
N MET A 102 -4.40 -12.64 -8.61
CA MET A 102 -4.77 -11.63 -9.60
C MET A 102 -5.99 -10.83 -9.16
N TRP A 103 -7.05 -11.49 -8.67
CA TRP A 103 -8.24 -10.83 -8.13
C TRP A 103 -7.89 -9.87 -6.98
N SER A 104 -7.12 -10.33 -5.99
CA SER A 104 -6.70 -9.50 -4.85
C SER A 104 -5.86 -8.30 -5.28
N ARG A 105 -4.93 -8.47 -6.24
CA ARG A 105 -4.08 -7.37 -6.74
C ARG A 105 -4.90 -6.32 -7.49
N TYR A 106 -5.89 -6.73 -8.29
CA TYR A 106 -6.81 -5.78 -8.95
C TYR A 106 -7.64 -4.99 -7.96
N TYR A 107 -8.22 -5.67 -6.97
CA TYR A 107 -9.02 -4.99 -5.95
C TYR A 107 -8.19 -4.06 -5.08
N ALA A 108 -6.93 -4.38 -4.79
CA ALA A 108 -6.03 -3.47 -4.10
C ALA A 108 -5.85 -2.16 -4.89
N GLY A 109 -5.59 -2.25 -6.21
CA GLY A 109 -5.50 -1.07 -7.07
C GLY A 109 -6.79 -0.25 -7.14
N ALA A 110 -7.94 -0.93 -7.24
CA ALA A 110 -9.25 -0.26 -7.25
C ALA A 110 -9.53 0.49 -5.94
N VAL A 111 -9.15 -0.09 -4.79
CA VAL A 111 -9.29 0.57 -3.49
C VAL A 111 -8.41 1.81 -3.40
N GLU A 112 -7.15 1.74 -3.83
CA GLU A 112 -6.26 2.92 -3.83
C GLU A 112 -6.76 4.02 -4.78
N ALA A 113 -7.33 3.65 -5.94
CA ALA A 113 -7.94 4.61 -6.85
C ALA A 113 -9.17 5.29 -6.22
N ASN A 114 -10.05 4.53 -5.56
CA ASN A 114 -11.24 5.09 -4.90
C ASN A 114 -10.86 6.04 -3.76
N LYS A 115 -9.85 5.70 -2.94
CA LYS A 115 -9.32 6.60 -1.91
C LYS A 115 -8.84 7.91 -2.51
N PHE A 116 -8.08 7.85 -3.60
CA PHE A 116 -7.61 9.06 -4.28
C PHE A 116 -8.77 9.91 -4.82
N ILE A 117 -9.80 9.29 -5.41
CA ILE A 117 -10.99 10.00 -5.88
C ILE A 117 -11.71 10.70 -4.72
N GLU A 118 -11.95 10.00 -3.61
CA GLU A 118 -12.58 10.56 -2.41
C GLU A 118 -11.77 11.74 -1.83
N GLU A 119 -10.44 11.61 -1.80
CA GLU A 119 -9.56 12.71 -1.41
C GLU A 119 -9.69 13.90 -2.36
N MET A 120 -9.75 13.68 -3.68
CA MET A 120 -9.87 14.75 -4.67
C MET A 120 -11.24 15.44 -4.66
N GLU A 121 -12.33 14.72 -4.39
CA GLU A 121 -13.67 15.29 -4.26
C GLU A 121 -13.83 16.21 -3.04
N ALA A 122 -13.01 16.02 -2.01
CA ALA A 122 -12.96 16.91 -0.85
C ALA A 122 -12.32 18.28 -1.16
N PHE A 123 -11.67 18.46 -2.32
CA PHE A 123 -11.13 19.74 -2.76
C PHE A 123 -12.18 20.52 -3.58
N PRO A 124 -12.28 21.85 -3.41
CA PRO A 124 -13.17 22.66 -4.22
C PRO A 124 -12.82 22.53 -5.72
N PRO A 125 -13.82 22.68 -6.62
CA PRO A 125 -13.58 22.61 -8.06
C PRO A 125 -12.45 23.54 -8.51
N ALA A 126 -11.75 23.13 -9.57
CA ALA A 126 -10.52 23.77 -10.08
C ALA A 126 -10.62 25.29 -10.35
N ASP A 127 -11.82 25.84 -10.41
CA ASP A 127 -12.11 27.26 -10.63
C ASP A 127 -11.65 28.16 -9.46
N GLU A 128 -11.34 27.61 -8.28
CA GLU A 128 -10.82 28.34 -7.11
C GLU A 128 -9.33 28.12 -6.84
N ILE A 129 -8.66 27.24 -7.57
CA ILE A 129 -7.23 26.97 -7.37
C ILE A 129 -6.43 28.01 -8.15
N SER A 130 -6.06 29.12 -7.49
CA SER A 130 -5.00 29.98 -8.02
C SER A 130 -3.71 29.15 -8.02
N LEU A 131 -3.36 28.57 -9.17
CA LEU A 131 -2.04 28.02 -9.40
C LEU A 131 -1.06 29.19 -9.24
N GLY A 132 -0.50 29.34 -8.03
CA GLY A 132 0.49 30.34 -7.65
C GLY A 132 1.85 30.10 -8.30
N ILE A 133 1.84 29.76 -9.58
CA ILE A 133 3.01 29.70 -10.44
C ILE A 133 3.24 31.13 -10.92
N ALA A 134 4.05 31.86 -10.15
CA ALA A 134 4.75 33.06 -10.59
C ALA A 134 6.09 32.68 -11.22
#